data_AF-A0A7S2UZ43-F1
#
_entry.id   AF-A0A7S2UZ43-F1
#
_cell.length_a   1.000
_cell.length_b   1.000
_cell.length_c   1.000
_cell.angle_alpha   90.00
_cell.angle_beta   90.00
_cell.angle_gamma   90.00
#
_symmetry.space_group_name_H-M   'P 1'
#
loop_
_entity.id
_entity.type
_entity.pdbx_description
1 polymer ?
#
loop_
_entity_poly.entity_id
_entity_poly.type
_entity_poly.pdbx_seq_one_letter_code
_entity_poly.pdbx_strand_id
1 'polypeptide(L)'
;EDVFWAQPLAFWEMPPALQETLRPSRLVVIKGDANYRRLLGDRHWDLSTPFEDVAGYFPAPLLALRTLKAELGCGMSPNLILSAKESDPKWLVSGRWGVIQFTK
;
A
#
# COMPACT_ATOMS: atom_id res chain seq x y z
N GLU A 1 -0.12 -11.87 -18.40
CA GLU A 1 -1.33 -11.76 -17.57
C GLU A 1 -1.32 -12.91 -16.57
N ASP A 2 -1.79 -12.70 -15.34
CA ASP A 2 -1.80 -13.72 -14.27
C ASP A 2 -3.11 -13.63 -13.49
N VAL A 3 -3.72 -14.78 -13.15
CA VAL A 3 -5.00 -14.84 -12.43
C VAL A 3 -4.90 -14.27 -11.02
N PHE A 4 -3.71 -14.26 -10.41
CA PHE A 4 -3.44 -13.71 -9.09
C PHE A 4 -3.94 -12.26 -8.95
N TRP A 5 -3.85 -11.46 -10.01
CA TRP A 5 -4.27 -10.06 -9.97
C TRP A 5 -5.77 -9.88 -9.74
N ALA A 6 -6.58 -10.89 -10.05
CA ALA A 6 -8.03 -10.89 -9.83
C ALA A 6 -8.46 -11.71 -8.59
N GLN A 7 -7.52 -12.22 -7.79
CA GLN A 7 -7.80 -12.96 -6.55
C GLN A 7 -7.85 -12.02 -5.32
N PRO A 8 -8.53 -12.42 -4.24
CA PRO A 8 -8.62 -11.63 -3.00
C PRO A 8 -7.35 -11.66 -2.14
N LEU A 9 -6.31 -12.39 -2.58
CA LEU A 9 -5.11 -12.67 -1.81
C LEU A 9 -4.26 -11.41 -1.59
N ALA A 10 -3.64 -11.33 -0.41
CA ALA A 10 -2.64 -10.31 -0.10
C ALA A 10 -1.37 -10.54 -0.94
N PHE A 11 -0.56 -9.49 -1.14
CA PHE A 11 0.64 -9.63 -1.98
C PHE A 11 1.74 -10.50 -1.36
N TRP A 12 1.76 -10.72 -0.04
CA TRP A 12 2.67 -11.70 0.57
C TRP A 12 2.30 -13.16 0.23
N GLU A 13 1.11 -13.40 -0.32
CA GLU A 13 0.67 -14.71 -0.83
C GLU A 13 0.95 -14.87 -2.33
N MET A 14 1.69 -13.92 -2.94
CA MET A 14 2.04 -13.95 -4.36
C MET A 14 2.79 -15.25 -4.70
N PRO A 15 2.35 -16.01 -5.72
CA PRO A 15 3.04 -17.24 -6.12
C PRO A 15 4.51 -17.00 -6.45
N PRO A 16 5.42 -17.93 -6.10
CA PRO A 16 6.86 -17.76 -6.34
C PRO A 16 7.20 -17.42 -7.80
N ALA A 17 6.55 -18.04 -8.79
CA ALA A 17 6.79 -17.77 -10.20
C ALA A 17 6.51 -16.30 -10.59
N LEU A 18 5.48 -15.69 -9.99
CA LEU A 18 5.16 -14.28 -10.21
C LEU A 18 6.14 -13.35 -9.48
N GLN A 19 6.59 -13.73 -8.28
CA GLN A 19 7.65 -13.01 -7.59
C GLN A 19 8.94 -12.99 -8.43
N GLU A 20 9.37 -14.13 -8.97
CA GLU A 20 10.56 -14.22 -9.84
C GLU A 20 10.44 -13.33 -11.08
N THR A 21 9.23 -13.20 -11.62
CA THR A 21 8.98 -12.31 -12.76
C THR A 21 9.16 -10.83 -12.39
N LEU A 22 8.85 -10.46 -11.14
CA LEU A 22 8.96 -9.08 -10.65
C LEU A 22 10.36 -8.73 -10.13
N ARG A 23 11.10 -9.68 -9.54
CA ARG A 23 12.44 -9.46 -8.96
C ARG A 23 13.41 -8.66 -9.84
N PRO A 24 13.54 -8.87 -11.16
CA PRO A 24 14.49 -8.11 -11.98
C PRO A 24 14.06 -6.66 -12.24
N SER A 25 12.86 -6.25 -11.82
CA SER A 25 12.36 -4.90 -12.03
C SER A 25 13.16 -3.89 -11.21
N ARG A 26 13.58 -2.79 -11.85
CA ARG A 26 14.23 -1.67 -11.14
C ARG A 26 13.25 -0.88 -10.28
N LEU A 27 11.98 -0.91 -10.64
CA LEU A 27 10.88 -0.29 -9.91
C LEU A 27 9.56 -0.96 -10.32
N VAL A 28 8.73 -1.29 -9.34
CA VAL A 28 7.34 -1.68 -9.53
C VAL A 28 6.45 -0.56 -9.00
N VAL A 29 5.48 -0.12 -9.81
CA VAL A 29 4.50 0.90 -9.39
C VAL A 29 3.15 0.24 -9.18
N ILE A 30 2.65 0.22 -7.95
CA ILE A 30 1.27 -0.19 -7.67
C ILE A 30 0.36 1.02 -7.65
N LYS A 31 -0.81 0.88 -8.27
CA LYS A 31 -1.76 1.98 -8.47
C LYS A 31 -3.06 1.73 -7.73
N GLY A 32 -3.52 2.76 -7.03
CA GLY A 32 -4.86 2.84 -6.49
C GLY A 32 -5.08 2.06 -5.19
N ASP A 33 -6.28 2.23 -4.66
CA ASP A 33 -6.64 1.78 -3.33
C ASP A 33 -6.72 0.23 -3.23
N ALA A 34 -7.30 -0.45 -4.23
CA ALA A 34 -7.42 -1.91 -4.22
C ALA A 34 -6.06 -2.62 -4.14
N ASN A 35 -5.07 -2.19 -4.92
CA ASN A 35 -3.72 -2.76 -4.86
C ASN A 35 -3.02 -2.44 -3.54
N TYR A 36 -3.23 -1.24 -3.01
CA TYR A 36 -2.64 -0.85 -1.73
C TYR A 36 -3.23 -1.66 -0.57
N ARG A 37 -4.55 -1.90 -0.57
CA ARG A 37 -5.19 -2.78 0.42
C ARG A 37 -4.58 -4.17 0.36
N ARG A 38 -4.39 -4.74 -0.83
CA ARG A 38 -3.72 -6.06 -0.99
C ARG A 38 -2.25 -6.06 -0.57
N LEU A 39 -1.53 -4.95 -0.77
CA LEU A 39 -0.15 -4.79 -0.29
C LEU A 39 -0.08 -4.82 1.24
N LEU A 40 -1.02 -4.16 1.93
CA LEU A 40 -1.08 -4.15 3.40
C LEU A 40 -1.88 -5.35 3.96
N GLY A 41 -2.38 -6.22 3.07
CA GLY A 41 -3.32 -7.32 3.29
C GLY A 41 -4.58 -6.94 4.05
N ASP A 42 -5.08 -5.73 3.80
CA ASP A 42 -6.34 -5.19 4.30
C ASP A 42 -6.44 -5.19 5.83
N ARG A 43 -5.31 -4.99 6.53
CA ARG A 43 -5.21 -5.00 7.99
C ARG A 43 -5.18 -3.59 8.59
N HIS A 44 -5.57 -3.51 9.87
CA HIS A 44 -5.44 -2.31 10.69
C HIS A 44 -4.03 -2.18 11.25
N TRP A 45 -3.13 -1.60 10.45
CA TRP A 45 -1.82 -1.16 10.91
C TRP A 45 -1.94 0.14 11.69
N ASP A 46 -1.04 0.39 12.63
CA ASP A 46 -0.88 1.73 13.16
C ASP A 46 -0.46 2.65 12.00
N LEU A 47 -1.12 3.80 11.85
CA LEU A 47 -0.86 4.71 10.73
C LEU A 47 0.58 5.23 10.73
N SER A 48 1.27 5.18 11.89
CA SER A 48 2.67 5.57 12.04
C SER A 48 3.66 4.42 11.85
N THR A 49 3.22 3.16 11.76
CA THR A 49 4.09 2.02 11.45
C THR A 49 4.86 2.30 10.15
N PRO A 50 6.21 2.19 10.12
CA PRO A 50 6.97 2.43 8.90
C PRO A 50 6.47 1.62 7.69
N PHE A 51 6.45 2.24 6.51
CA PHE A 51 5.97 1.57 5.30
C PHE A 51 6.83 0.35 4.92
N GLU A 52 8.14 0.44 5.13
CA GLU A 52 9.10 -0.64 4.90
C GLU A 52 8.82 -1.87 5.79
N ASP A 53 8.41 -1.67 7.04
CA ASP A 53 8.07 -2.78 7.95
C ASP A 53 6.83 -3.57 7.48
N VAL A 54 5.93 -2.91 6.73
CA VAL A 54 4.68 -3.51 6.26
C VAL A 54 4.80 -4.05 4.83
N ALA A 55 5.50 -3.35 3.96
CA ALA A 55 5.57 -3.62 2.52
C ALA A 55 6.94 -4.07 2.02
N GLY A 56 7.96 -4.11 2.88
CA GLY A 56 9.34 -4.51 2.53
C GLY A 56 9.50 -5.97 2.12
N TYR A 57 8.45 -6.80 2.26
CA TYR A 57 8.43 -8.15 1.72
C TYR A 57 8.33 -8.19 0.19
N PHE A 58 7.95 -7.08 -0.45
CA PHE A 58 7.69 -7.04 -1.89
C PHE A 58 8.98 -7.37 -2.66
N PRO A 59 8.93 -8.20 -3.73
CA PRO A 59 10.14 -8.80 -4.31
C PRO A 59 11.06 -7.85 -5.10
N ALA A 60 10.70 -6.57 -5.22
CA ALA A 60 11.42 -5.55 -5.97
C ALA A 60 11.17 -4.16 -5.38
N PRO A 61 12.01 -3.14 -5.68
CA PRO A 61 11.75 -1.78 -5.25
C PRO A 61 10.34 -1.34 -5.66
N LEU A 62 9.57 -0.84 -4.69
CA LEU A 62 8.14 -0.64 -4.81
C LEU A 62 7.78 0.83 -4.58
N LEU A 63 7.01 1.40 -5.50
CA LEU A 63 6.35 2.69 -5.34
C LEU A 63 4.82 2.48 -5.31
N ALA A 64 4.20 2.82 -4.20
CA ALA A 64 2.76 2.79 -4.04
C ALA A 64 2.16 4.18 -4.25
N LEU A 65 1.27 4.31 -5.25
CA LEU A 65 0.53 5.53 -5.54
C LEU A 65 -0.95 5.32 -5.23
N ARG A 66 -1.43 5.95 -4.15
CA ARG A 66 -2.80 5.73 -3.65
C ARG A 66 -3.51 7.05 -3.36
N THR A 67 -4.75 7.14 -3.83
CA THR A 67 -5.78 7.98 -3.20
C THR A 67 -6.48 7.20 -2.11
N LEU A 68 -6.70 7.80 -0.94
CA LEU A 68 -7.25 7.18 0.26
C LEU A 68 -8.76 6.95 0.11
N LYS A 69 -9.18 5.68 -0.04
CA LYS A 69 -10.58 5.26 -0.20
C LYS A 69 -10.99 4.13 0.76
N ALA A 70 -10.18 3.88 1.79
CA ALA A 70 -10.39 2.83 2.80
C ALA A 70 -9.69 3.18 4.11
N GLU A 71 -10.24 2.72 5.24
CA GLU A 71 -9.85 3.05 6.62
C GLU A 71 -8.55 2.35 7.08
N LEU A 72 -7.55 2.29 6.20
CA LEU A 72 -6.24 1.71 6.49
C LEU A 72 -5.10 2.53 5.90
N GLY A 73 -3.89 2.32 6.41
CA GLY A 73 -2.67 2.95 5.95
C GLY A 73 -1.51 2.68 6.90
N CYS A 74 -0.33 3.15 6.56
CA CYS A 74 0.86 3.14 7.42
C CYS A 74 1.82 4.24 6.94
N GLY A 75 2.94 4.42 7.63
CA GLY A 75 4.06 5.27 7.23
C GLY A 75 3.77 6.76 7.23
N MET A 76 2.77 7.22 8.00
CA MET A 76 2.37 8.62 8.09
C MET A 76 2.83 9.22 9.42
N SER A 77 3.29 10.47 9.40
CA SER A 77 3.72 11.12 10.64
C SER A 77 2.50 11.39 11.54
N PRO A 78 2.62 11.25 12.87
CA PRO A 78 1.53 11.54 13.80
C PRO A 78 0.94 12.95 13.62
N ASN A 79 1.78 13.95 13.35
CA ASN A 79 1.34 15.33 13.12
C ASN A 79 0.47 15.47 11.86
N LEU A 80 0.82 14.79 10.77
CA LEU A 80 0.01 14.79 9.54
C LEU A 80 -1.31 14.07 9.73
N ILE A 81 -1.31 12.96 10.48
CA ILE A 81 -2.54 12.21 10.81
C ILE A 81 -3.50 13.09 11.60
N LEU A 82 -3.01 13.78 12.63
CA LEU A 82 -3.81 14.69 13.44
C LEU A 82 -4.38 15.83 12.59
N SER A 83 -3.54 16.49 11.80
CA SER A 83 -3.96 17.59 10.92
C SER A 83 -5.02 17.16 9.89
N ALA A 84 -4.85 15.99 9.26
CA ALA A 84 -5.81 15.46 8.30
C ALA A 84 -7.15 15.13 8.98
N LYS A 85 -7.11 14.52 10.17
CA LYS A 85 -8.31 14.17 10.95
C LYS A 85 -9.11 15.40 11.39
N GLU A 86 -8.43 16.46 11.81
CA GLU A 86 -9.05 17.74 12.17
C GLU A 86 -9.66 18.44 10.95
N SER A 87 -8.99 18.36 9.80
CA SER A 87 -9.43 19.03 8.56
C SER A 87 -10.59 18.31 7.87
N ASP A 88 -10.59 16.98 7.87
CA ASP A 88 -11.58 16.15 7.16
C ASP A 88 -11.83 14.86 7.95
N PRO A 89 -12.97 14.72 8.66
CA PRO A 89 -13.31 13.50 9.39
C PRO A 89 -13.36 12.24 8.52
N LYS A 90 -13.48 12.38 7.19
CA LYS A 90 -13.51 11.29 6.21
C LYS A 90 -12.23 11.20 5.38
N TRP A 91 -11.11 11.77 5.83
CA TRP A 91 -9.88 11.88 5.05
C TRP A 91 -9.34 10.53 4.51
N LEU A 92 -9.55 9.42 5.24
CA LEU A 92 -9.14 8.07 4.82
C LEU A 92 -10.02 7.47 3.70
N VAL A 93 -11.25 7.94 3.54
CA VAL A 93 -12.25 7.31 2.66
C VAL A 93 -12.81 8.24 1.58
N SER A 94 -12.52 9.54 1.66
CA SER A 94 -13.10 10.54 0.76
C SER A 94 -12.52 10.53 -0.65
N GLY A 95 -11.38 9.86 -0.87
CA GLY A 95 -10.68 9.85 -2.15
C GLY A 95 -9.97 11.15 -2.51
N ARG A 96 -10.02 12.18 -1.63
CA ARG A 96 -9.39 13.49 -1.85
C ARG A 96 -7.94 13.55 -1.40
N TRP A 97 -7.57 12.69 -0.46
CA TRP A 97 -6.22 12.59 0.09
C TRP A 97 -5.47 11.45 -0.58
N GLY A 98 -4.14 11.51 -0.53
CA GLY A 98 -3.32 10.46 -1.11
C GLY A 98 -1.95 10.35 -0.46
N VAL A 99 -1.32 9.22 -0.73
CA VAL A 99 0.05 8.90 -0.30
C VAL A 99 0.87 8.44 -1.49
N ILE A 100 2.16 8.76 -1.45
CA ILE A 100 3.20 8.27 -2.34
C ILE A 100 4.25 7.65 -1.43
N GLN A 101 4.41 6.34 -1.48
CA GLN A 101 5.28 5.61 -0.56
C GLN A 101 6.21 4.70 -1.32
N PHE A 102 7.49 4.73 -0.92
CA PHE A 102 8.55 3.95 -1.55
C PHE A 102 9.18 3.03 -0.51
N THR A 103 9.48 1.80 -0.89
CA THR A 103 10.34 0.87 -0.17
C THR A 103 11.26 0.16 -1.16
N LYS A 104 12.46 -0.18 -0.71
CA LYS A 104 13.46 -0.84 -1.54
C LYS A 104 13.35 -2.36 -1.48
#